data_AF-A0A2A2W6G6-F1
#
_entry.id   AF-A0A2A2W6G6-F1
#
_cell.length_a   1.000
_cell.length_b   1.000
_cell.length_c   1.000
_cell.angle_alpha   90.00
_cell.angle_beta   90.00
_cell.angle_gamma   90.00
#
_symmetry.space_group_name_H-M   'P 1'
#
loop_
_entity.id
_entity.type
_entity.pdbx_description
1 polymer ?
#
loop_
_entity_poly.entity_id
_entity_poly.type
_entity_poly.pdbx_seq_one_letter_code
_entity_poly.pdbx_strand_id
1 'polypeptide(L)'
;MEEINIKSVGRFELKQLLKREGRQSVYLAYDPHLDRKLTVRIADFSGLDAQVRSDFDARAHALAGLRNAHLSAVLDFGQTDGVDYLATTLVEGPNLREITAQNATVEPKQAALIEPRQVALLVGKLALGVSQMHAAGLVHGYLSPECVVLEKNGEPVIADLGMPGMLLSEEDEESADFRNEFAAPEVSVGSGDAIRPQSDVYSLAAIGFFVLTGHPPQSAEEVFQTALYEGLDSGAADQFKKTFAKALSFGASERYASARELAEAMESLFRMTPLTQPRETKAAEEVAFDEVAESEYEQFDLQEIEGAHVVHLHDASVLSTESLVQTKRELFAMVEKCEPSRLIVNFASVRFCSSETVGILIQLHTELKPRDTRLYLCGMRESIREVFRVLNLDGTVFEIRGTVTNALKSAE
;
A
#
# COMPACT_ATOMS: atom_id res chain seq x y z
N MET A 1 -4.98 24.31 -29.23
CA MET A 1 -6.19 24.05 -28.44
C MET A 1 -6.43 25.26 -27.57
N GLU A 2 -7.57 25.95 -27.75
CA GLU A 2 -8.00 27.00 -26.82
C GLU A 2 -8.21 26.38 -25.43
N GLU A 3 -7.66 27.01 -24.39
CA GLU A 3 -7.93 26.61 -23.01
C GLU A 3 -9.42 26.79 -22.73
N ILE A 4 -10.14 25.67 -22.63
CA ILE A 4 -11.49 25.70 -22.06
C ILE A 4 -11.33 26.04 -20.58
N ASN A 5 -11.45 27.32 -20.23
CA ASN A 5 -11.40 27.81 -18.85
C ASN A 5 -12.74 27.50 -18.16
N ILE A 6 -13.00 26.20 -17.97
CA ILE A 6 -14.19 25.72 -17.27
C ILE A 6 -13.96 25.95 -15.78
N LYS A 7 -14.82 26.75 -15.15
CA LYS A 7 -14.80 26.96 -13.69
C LYS A 7 -15.72 26.00 -12.93
N SER A 8 -16.68 25.40 -13.63
CA SER A 8 -17.67 24.49 -13.05
C SER A 8 -18.24 23.55 -14.11
N VAL A 9 -18.66 22.35 -13.70
CA VAL A 9 -19.42 21.42 -14.53
C VAL A 9 -20.56 20.83 -13.69
N GLY A 10 -21.78 20.87 -14.20
CA GLY A 10 -22.97 20.57 -13.40
C GLY A 10 -23.02 21.45 -12.15
N ARG A 11 -23.10 20.81 -10.97
CA ARG A 11 -23.05 21.50 -9.67
C ARG A 11 -21.63 21.66 -9.09
N PHE A 12 -20.62 21.06 -9.72
CA PHE A 12 -19.29 20.97 -9.14
C PHE A 12 -18.43 22.16 -9.53
N GLU A 13 -17.78 22.77 -8.54
CA GLU A 13 -16.82 23.85 -8.74
C GLU A 13 -15.43 23.25 -8.95
N LEU A 14 -14.81 23.48 -10.11
CA LEU A 14 -13.47 22.98 -10.43
C LEU A 14 -12.44 23.88 -9.76
N LYS A 15 -11.53 23.28 -8.97
CA LYS A 15 -10.57 24.03 -8.15
C LYS A 15 -9.15 23.96 -8.71
N GLN A 16 -8.65 22.75 -8.92
CA GLN A 16 -7.27 22.52 -9.34
C GLN A 16 -7.23 21.40 -10.38
N LEU A 17 -6.53 21.63 -11.50
CA LEU A 17 -6.22 20.58 -12.46
C LEU A 17 -5.23 19.61 -11.82
N LEU A 18 -5.58 18.32 -11.76
CA LEU A 18 -4.73 17.24 -11.24
C LEU A 18 -4.00 16.51 -12.35
N LYS A 19 -4.72 16.20 -13.44
CA LYS A 19 -4.20 15.44 -14.58
C LYS A 19 -4.84 15.94 -15.88
N ARG A 20 -4.08 15.96 -16.96
CA ARG A 20 -4.58 16.17 -18.33
C ARG A 20 -4.08 15.03 -19.19
N GLU A 21 -4.96 14.44 -19.99
CA GLU A 21 -4.65 13.30 -20.84
C GLU A 21 -5.51 13.36 -22.10
N GLY A 22 -4.92 13.53 -23.29
CA GLY A 22 -5.66 13.71 -24.55
C GLY A 22 -6.82 14.72 -24.42
N ARG A 23 -8.04 14.27 -24.76
CA ARG A 23 -9.29 15.05 -24.67
C ARG A 23 -9.99 15.01 -23.32
N GLN A 24 -9.28 14.63 -22.26
CA GLN A 24 -9.83 14.57 -20.90
C GLN A 24 -8.93 15.26 -19.89
N SER A 25 -9.54 15.70 -18.79
CA SER A 25 -8.85 16.35 -17.68
C SER A 25 -9.52 15.97 -16.37
N VAL A 26 -8.72 15.76 -15.33
CA VAL A 26 -9.18 15.42 -13.98
C VAL A 26 -8.87 16.59 -13.07
N TYR A 27 -9.87 17.02 -12.31
CA TYR A 27 -9.79 18.14 -11.40
C TYR A 27 -10.10 17.71 -9.96
N LEU A 28 -9.41 18.32 -9.01
CA LEU A 28 -9.94 18.49 -7.66
C LEU A 28 -11.10 19.48 -7.77
N ALA A 29 -12.25 19.08 -7.25
CA ALA A 29 -13.46 19.87 -7.28
C ALA A 29 -14.14 19.91 -5.91
N TYR A 30 -15.14 20.78 -5.80
CA TYR A 30 -15.94 20.96 -4.60
C TYR A 30 -17.43 20.85 -4.96
N ASP A 31 -18.17 20.06 -4.20
CA ASP A 31 -19.64 19.98 -4.28
C ASP A 31 -20.23 20.91 -3.21
N PRO A 32 -20.77 22.08 -3.59
CA PRO A 32 -21.34 23.03 -2.64
C PRO A 32 -22.65 22.56 -2.00
N HIS A 33 -23.33 21.56 -2.59
CA HIS A 33 -24.57 21.04 -2.03
C HIS A 33 -24.32 20.06 -0.88
N LEU A 34 -23.22 19.30 -0.98
CA LEU A 34 -22.83 18.29 0.00
C LEU A 34 -21.65 18.73 0.89
N ASP A 35 -21.14 19.94 0.69
CA ASP A 35 -20.00 20.51 1.42
C ASP A 35 -18.81 19.55 1.50
N ARG A 36 -18.35 19.08 0.33
CA ARG A 36 -17.24 18.11 0.25
C ARG A 36 -16.36 18.31 -0.97
N LYS A 37 -15.09 17.92 -0.82
CA LYS A 37 -14.16 17.80 -1.95
C LYS A 37 -14.35 16.46 -2.66
N LEU A 38 -14.11 16.45 -3.96
CA LEU A 38 -14.18 15.27 -4.81
C LEU A 38 -13.23 15.40 -6.02
N THR A 39 -13.15 14.37 -6.82
CA THR A 39 -12.46 14.40 -8.12
C THR A 39 -13.48 14.40 -9.24
N VAL A 40 -13.28 15.25 -10.24
CA VAL A 40 -14.14 15.34 -11.42
C VAL A 40 -13.30 15.18 -12.66
N ARG A 41 -13.54 14.11 -13.40
CA ARG A 41 -13.04 13.92 -14.76
C ARG A 41 -14.01 14.60 -15.73
N ILE A 42 -13.44 15.33 -16.67
CA ILE A 42 -14.15 15.98 -17.78
C ILE A 42 -13.61 15.40 -19.08
N ALA A 43 -14.49 15.12 -20.02
CA ALA A 43 -14.17 14.58 -21.34
C ALA A 43 -14.83 15.41 -22.44
N ASP A 44 -14.08 15.67 -23.52
CA ASP A 44 -14.58 16.32 -24.72
C ASP A 44 -14.73 15.32 -25.88
N PHE A 45 -15.98 15.04 -26.25
CA PHE A 45 -16.34 14.16 -27.35
C PHE A 45 -16.56 14.90 -28.68
N SER A 46 -16.29 16.21 -28.74
CA SER A 46 -16.56 17.03 -29.92
C SER A 46 -15.84 16.48 -31.15
N GLY A 47 -16.61 16.17 -32.20
CA GLY A 47 -16.09 15.63 -33.45
C GLY A 47 -15.65 14.16 -33.41
N LEU A 48 -15.96 13.41 -32.33
CA LEU A 48 -15.81 11.95 -32.28
C LEU A 48 -17.10 11.25 -32.71
N ASP A 49 -16.98 9.94 -33.00
CA ASP A 49 -18.13 9.08 -33.25
C ASP A 49 -19.02 9.00 -31.99
N ALA A 50 -20.34 9.02 -32.18
CA ALA A 50 -21.33 8.84 -31.11
C ALA A 50 -21.13 7.53 -30.34
N GLN A 51 -20.55 6.50 -30.98
CA GLN A 51 -20.22 5.23 -30.31
C GLN A 51 -19.22 5.43 -29.16
N VAL A 52 -18.21 6.29 -29.33
CA VAL A 52 -17.18 6.55 -28.31
C VAL A 52 -17.80 7.13 -27.04
N ARG A 53 -18.76 8.06 -27.22
CA ARG A 53 -19.53 8.61 -26.11
C ARG A 53 -20.43 7.55 -25.47
N SER A 54 -21.10 6.73 -26.27
CA SER A 54 -21.93 5.63 -25.75
C SER A 54 -21.12 4.64 -24.92
N ASP A 55 -19.87 4.35 -25.31
CA ASP A 55 -18.96 3.46 -24.57
C ASP A 55 -18.49 4.09 -23.26
N PHE A 56 -18.23 5.41 -23.25
CA PHE A 56 -17.96 6.18 -22.04
C PHE A 56 -19.12 6.09 -21.06
N ASP A 57 -20.35 6.34 -21.53
CA ASP A 57 -21.55 6.30 -20.69
C ASP A 57 -21.78 4.89 -20.14
N ALA A 58 -21.68 3.85 -20.97
CA ALA A 58 -21.81 2.46 -20.54
C ALA A 58 -20.78 2.11 -19.45
N ARG A 59 -19.53 2.56 -19.61
CA ARG A 59 -18.48 2.36 -18.61
C ARG A 59 -18.78 3.12 -17.31
N ALA A 60 -19.18 4.38 -17.38
CA ALA A 60 -19.53 5.17 -16.20
C ALA A 60 -20.68 4.52 -15.41
N HIS A 61 -21.70 4.01 -16.10
CA HIS A 61 -22.79 3.25 -15.48
C HIS A 61 -22.30 1.97 -14.78
N ALA A 62 -21.42 1.20 -15.42
CA ALA A 62 -20.86 -0.01 -14.83
C ALA A 62 -20.00 0.31 -13.58
N LEU A 63 -19.17 1.36 -13.65
CA LEU A 63 -18.38 1.85 -12.51
C LEU A 63 -19.26 2.32 -11.35
N ALA A 64 -20.42 2.94 -11.62
CA ALA A 64 -21.35 3.40 -10.61
C ALA A 64 -21.91 2.29 -9.71
N GLY A 65 -21.93 1.04 -10.21
CA GLY A 65 -22.33 -0.14 -9.44
C GLY A 65 -21.24 -0.69 -8.51
N LEU A 66 -19.98 -0.26 -8.65
CA LEU A 66 -18.86 -0.85 -7.92
C LEU A 66 -18.73 -0.26 -6.51
N ARG A 67 -18.42 -1.12 -5.54
CA ARG A 67 -18.16 -0.75 -4.14
C ARG A 67 -17.04 -1.63 -3.61
N ASN A 68 -15.86 -1.06 -3.41
CA ASN A 68 -14.68 -1.75 -2.91
C ASN A 68 -13.82 -0.78 -2.09
N ALA A 69 -13.16 -1.26 -1.03
CA ALA A 69 -12.28 -0.43 -0.20
C ALA A 69 -11.04 0.07 -0.96
N HIS A 70 -10.62 -0.61 -2.03
CA HIS A 70 -9.42 -0.30 -2.81
C HIS A 70 -9.73 0.38 -4.15
N LEU A 71 -10.97 0.86 -4.35
CA LEU A 71 -11.39 1.66 -5.51
C LEU A 71 -12.07 2.95 -5.02
N SER A 72 -11.81 4.07 -5.69
CA SER A 72 -12.67 5.24 -5.52
C SER A 72 -14.10 4.93 -5.97
N ALA A 73 -15.08 5.56 -5.32
CA ALA A 73 -16.49 5.36 -5.65
C ALA A 73 -16.97 6.44 -6.60
N VAL A 74 -17.69 6.04 -7.65
CA VAL A 74 -18.43 6.99 -8.49
C VAL A 74 -19.57 7.60 -7.68
N LEU A 75 -19.61 8.93 -7.65
CA LEU A 75 -20.59 9.74 -6.93
C LEU A 75 -21.69 10.25 -7.86
N ASP A 76 -21.33 10.62 -9.08
CA ASP A 76 -22.22 11.20 -10.08
C ASP A 76 -21.56 11.11 -11.46
N PHE A 77 -22.35 11.11 -12.53
CA PHE A 77 -21.86 11.28 -13.89
C PHE A 77 -22.98 11.83 -14.77
N GLY A 78 -22.64 12.56 -15.82
CA GLY A 78 -23.62 13.13 -16.72
C GLY A 78 -23.03 14.15 -17.67
N GLN A 79 -23.90 14.96 -18.27
CA GLN A 79 -23.51 16.01 -19.21
C GLN A 79 -24.04 17.37 -18.77
N THR A 80 -23.24 18.41 -18.92
CA THR A 80 -23.65 19.81 -18.74
C THR A 80 -22.98 20.69 -19.79
N ASP A 81 -23.76 21.52 -20.48
CA ASP A 81 -23.25 22.42 -21.53
C ASP A 81 -22.40 21.74 -22.61
N GLY A 82 -22.76 20.50 -22.96
CA GLY A 82 -22.04 19.68 -23.95
C GLY A 82 -20.77 19.02 -23.42
N VAL A 83 -20.48 19.15 -22.12
CA VAL A 83 -19.31 18.58 -21.45
C VAL A 83 -19.74 17.39 -20.60
N ASP A 84 -19.22 16.21 -20.90
CA ASP A 84 -19.47 14.99 -20.13
C ASP A 84 -18.49 14.92 -18.94
N TYR A 85 -19.00 14.49 -17.78
CA TYR A 85 -18.24 14.42 -16.54
C TYR A 85 -18.47 13.11 -15.78
N LEU A 86 -17.45 12.71 -15.01
CA LEU A 86 -17.50 11.62 -14.04
C LEU A 86 -16.93 12.12 -12.72
N ALA A 87 -17.78 12.16 -11.69
CA ALA A 87 -17.42 12.57 -10.34
C ALA A 87 -17.16 11.34 -9.46
N THR A 88 -16.01 11.29 -8.80
CA THR A 88 -15.61 10.20 -7.90
C THR A 88 -15.20 10.74 -6.53
N THR A 89 -15.18 9.88 -5.52
CA THR A 89 -14.65 10.23 -4.19
C THR A 89 -13.20 10.67 -4.29
N LEU A 90 -12.85 11.78 -3.65
CA LEU A 90 -11.46 12.16 -3.45
C LEU A 90 -10.83 11.19 -2.46
N VAL A 91 -9.75 10.54 -2.87
CA VAL A 91 -8.87 9.80 -1.96
C VAL A 91 -7.79 10.78 -1.47
N GLU A 92 -7.72 10.99 -0.16
CA GLU A 92 -6.73 11.91 0.43
C GLU A 92 -5.43 11.19 0.78
N GLY A 93 -4.33 11.62 0.17
CA GLY A 93 -2.99 11.15 0.48
C GLY A 93 -2.05 11.31 -0.72
N PRO A 94 -0.75 10.99 -0.54
CA PRO A 94 0.18 10.96 -1.65
C PRO A 94 -0.05 9.74 -2.54
N ASN A 95 0.19 9.89 -3.84
CA ASN A 95 0.19 8.75 -4.74
C ASN A 95 1.51 7.96 -4.69
N LEU A 96 1.52 6.73 -5.20
CA LEU A 96 2.71 5.87 -5.12
C LEU A 96 3.93 6.45 -5.85
N ARG A 97 3.74 7.26 -6.91
CA ARG A 97 4.84 7.97 -7.59
C ARG A 97 5.50 8.98 -6.66
N GLU A 98 4.70 9.79 -5.97
CA GLU A 98 5.15 10.82 -5.03
C GLU A 98 5.88 10.21 -3.84
N ILE A 99 5.34 9.13 -3.26
CA ILE A 99 5.96 8.42 -2.13
C ILE A 99 7.34 7.89 -2.54
N THR A 100 7.40 7.22 -3.68
CA THR A 100 8.66 6.66 -4.19
C THR A 100 9.69 7.75 -4.50
N ALA A 101 9.28 8.88 -5.09
CA ALA A 101 10.18 9.99 -5.38
C ALA A 101 10.73 10.65 -4.11
N GLN A 102 9.91 10.80 -3.07
CA GLN A 102 10.35 11.30 -1.76
C GLN A 102 11.37 10.35 -1.13
N ASN A 103 11.11 9.04 -1.15
CA ASN A 103 12.00 8.04 -0.56
C ASN A 103 13.34 7.92 -1.31
N ALA A 104 13.36 8.13 -2.63
CA ALA A 104 14.59 8.10 -3.43
C ALA A 104 15.60 9.21 -3.04
N THR A 105 15.13 10.31 -2.42
CA THR A 105 16.02 11.39 -1.95
C THR A 105 16.72 11.09 -0.62
N VAL A 106 16.36 10.00 0.08
CA VAL A 106 16.79 9.77 1.46
C VAL A 106 18.06 8.92 1.58
N GLU A 107 18.32 7.89 0.75
CA GLU A 107 19.66 7.30 0.58
C GLU A 107 19.77 6.40 -0.67
N PRO A 108 20.86 6.46 -1.49
CA PRO A 108 21.01 5.64 -2.70
C PRO A 108 21.36 4.15 -2.50
N LYS A 109 21.18 3.56 -1.30
CA LYS A 109 21.70 2.20 -0.99
C LYS A 109 20.70 1.18 -0.44
N GLN A 110 19.41 1.46 -0.46
CA GLN A 110 18.38 0.45 -0.21
C GLN A 110 17.43 0.42 -1.40
N ALA A 111 17.64 -0.55 -2.31
CA ALA A 111 16.84 -0.73 -3.53
C ALA A 111 15.41 -1.26 -3.25
N ALA A 112 14.95 -1.18 -2.01
CA ALA A 112 13.60 -1.50 -1.55
C ALA A 112 13.07 -0.27 -0.80
N LEU A 113 12.24 0.55 -1.44
CA LEU A 113 11.62 1.72 -0.78
C LEU A 113 10.57 1.29 0.25
N ILE A 114 10.08 0.05 0.11
CA ILE A 114 9.10 -0.63 0.96
C ILE A 114 9.50 -2.12 1.03
N GLU A 115 9.29 -2.78 2.18
CA GLU A 115 9.61 -4.21 2.34
C GLU A 115 8.81 -5.09 1.37
N PRO A 116 9.40 -6.18 0.82
CA PRO A 116 8.74 -7.08 -0.13
C PRO A 116 7.34 -7.54 0.31
N ARG A 117 7.18 -7.86 1.59
CA ARG A 117 5.88 -8.29 2.15
C ARG A 117 4.81 -7.22 2.02
N GLN A 118 5.14 -5.96 2.35
CA GLN A 118 4.20 -4.85 2.26
C GLN A 118 3.80 -4.61 0.80
N VAL A 119 4.74 -4.78 -0.14
CA VAL A 119 4.44 -4.68 -1.58
C VAL A 119 3.50 -5.78 -2.04
N ALA A 120 3.71 -7.03 -1.65
CA ALA A 120 2.76 -8.10 -1.99
C ALA A 120 1.37 -7.86 -1.39
N LEU A 121 1.27 -7.37 -0.15
CA LEU A 121 -0.02 -6.98 0.44
C LEU A 121 -0.69 -5.83 -0.33
N LEU A 122 0.08 -4.81 -0.70
CA LEU A 122 -0.40 -3.68 -1.50
C LEU A 122 -0.92 -4.15 -2.85
N VAL A 123 -0.14 -4.95 -3.58
CA VAL A 123 -0.56 -5.48 -4.89
C VAL A 123 -1.78 -6.39 -4.75
N GLY A 124 -1.84 -7.23 -3.71
CA GLY A 124 -2.99 -8.07 -3.41
C GLY A 124 -4.27 -7.26 -3.19
N LYS A 125 -4.21 -6.19 -2.39
CA LYS A 125 -5.32 -5.28 -2.12
C LYS A 125 -5.81 -4.57 -3.39
N LEU A 126 -4.89 -4.02 -4.18
CA LEU A 126 -5.22 -3.40 -5.47
C LEU A 126 -5.83 -4.40 -6.45
N ALA A 127 -5.28 -5.61 -6.51
CA ALA A 127 -5.78 -6.69 -7.36
C ALA A 127 -7.21 -7.12 -6.95
N LEU A 128 -7.56 -7.09 -5.66
CA LEU A 128 -8.95 -7.28 -5.21
C LEU A 128 -9.88 -6.18 -5.73
N GLY A 129 -9.45 -4.91 -5.71
CA GLY A 129 -10.20 -3.80 -6.30
C GLY A 129 -10.44 -4.01 -7.80
N VAL A 130 -9.36 -4.24 -8.56
CA VAL A 130 -9.41 -4.49 -10.01
C VAL A 130 -10.24 -5.74 -10.34
N SER A 131 -10.21 -6.78 -9.50
CA SER A 131 -11.03 -7.97 -9.72
C SER A 131 -12.53 -7.67 -9.73
N GLN A 132 -12.98 -6.66 -8.98
CA GLN A 132 -14.37 -6.22 -9.00
C GLN A 132 -14.72 -5.52 -10.32
N MET A 133 -13.78 -4.74 -10.89
CA MET A 133 -13.93 -4.17 -12.23
C MET A 133 -14.04 -5.27 -13.28
N HIS A 134 -13.14 -6.27 -13.22
CA HIS A 134 -13.13 -7.41 -14.14
C HIS A 134 -14.46 -8.19 -14.09
N ALA A 135 -15.01 -8.40 -12.89
CA ALA A 135 -16.30 -9.06 -12.70
C ALA A 135 -17.48 -8.27 -13.29
N ALA A 136 -17.36 -6.94 -13.42
CA ALA A 136 -18.32 -6.09 -14.09
C ALA A 136 -18.07 -5.94 -15.61
N GLY A 137 -17.14 -6.72 -16.18
CA GLY A 137 -16.77 -6.66 -17.59
C GLY A 137 -15.89 -5.47 -17.96
N LEU A 138 -15.29 -4.81 -16.97
CA LEU A 138 -14.42 -3.66 -17.16
C LEU A 138 -12.96 -4.05 -16.97
N VAL A 139 -12.09 -3.64 -17.89
CA VAL A 139 -10.64 -3.63 -17.69
C VAL A 139 -10.22 -2.21 -17.35
N HIS A 140 -9.30 -2.02 -16.41
CA HIS A 140 -8.81 -0.67 -16.09
C HIS A 140 -7.97 -0.12 -17.24
N GLY A 141 -7.03 -0.91 -17.76
CA GLY A 141 -6.31 -0.69 -19.01
C GLY A 141 -5.27 0.43 -19.00
N TYR A 142 -5.09 1.11 -17.86
CA TYR A 142 -4.17 2.24 -17.73
C TYR A 142 -3.75 2.45 -16.27
N LEU A 143 -3.44 1.36 -15.58
CA LEU A 143 -2.96 1.41 -14.20
C LEU A 143 -1.53 1.97 -14.17
N SER A 144 -1.27 2.89 -13.23
CA SER A 144 0.04 3.47 -12.97
C SER A 144 0.17 3.87 -11.49
N PRO A 145 1.39 4.14 -10.97
CA PRO A 145 1.59 4.59 -9.60
C PRO A 145 0.84 5.89 -9.25
N GLU A 146 0.64 6.79 -10.22
CA GLU A 146 -0.11 8.04 -10.05
C GLU A 146 -1.61 7.78 -9.81
N CYS A 147 -2.13 6.65 -10.28
CA CYS A 147 -3.53 6.27 -10.10
C CYS A 147 -3.81 5.72 -8.69
N VAL A 148 -2.77 5.33 -7.94
CA VAL A 148 -2.90 4.70 -6.63
C VAL A 148 -2.49 5.68 -5.54
N VAL A 149 -3.42 5.97 -4.63
CA VAL A 149 -3.21 6.84 -3.47
C VAL A 149 -3.15 5.99 -2.22
N LEU A 150 -2.21 6.30 -1.32
CA LEU A 150 -2.23 5.75 0.04
C LEU A 150 -3.02 6.69 0.94
N GLU A 151 -4.12 6.18 1.50
CA GLU A 151 -4.87 6.89 2.52
C GLU A 151 -4.06 7.06 3.82
N LYS A 152 -4.49 7.97 4.69
CA LYS A 152 -3.86 8.23 6.00
C LYS A 152 -3.75 6.99 6.90
N ASN A 153 -4.63 6.00 6.71
CA ASN A 153 -4.63 4.73 7.42
C ASN A 153 -3.64 3.70 6.83
N GLY A 154 -2.93 4.03 5.75
CA GLY A 154 -2.01 3.15 5.03
C GLY A 154 -2.66 2.25 3.98
N GLU A 155 -3.96 2.39 3.71
CA GLU A 155 -4.67 1.59 2.72
C GLU A 155 -4.45 2.12 1.30
N PRO A 156 -4.10 1.24 0.34
CA PRO A 156 -3.99 1.63 -1.06
C PRO A 156 -5.36 1.65 -1.72
N VAL A 157 -5.64 2.74 -2.43
CA VAL A 157 -6.89 2.94 -3.17
C VAL A 157 -6.57 3.40 -4.59
N ILE A 158 -7.19 2.76 -5.58
CA ILE A 158 -7.17 3.20 -6.97
C ILE A 158 -8.09 4.42 -7.07
N ALA A 159 -7.50 5.61 -7.05
CA ALA A 159 -8.21 6.89 -7.05
C ALA A 159 -8.76 7.22 -8.44
N ASP A 160 -8.00 6.91 -9.49
CA ASP A 160 -8.40 7.06 -10.88
C ASP A 160 -8.92 5.72 -11.41
N LEU A 161 -10.22 5.62 -11.74
CA LEU A 161 -10.85 4.37 -12.23
C LEU A 161 -10.58 4.06 -13.72
N GLY A 162 -9.80 4.92 -14.40
CA GLY A 162 -9.33 4.71 -15.76
C GLY A 162 -10.41 4.82 -16.84
N MET A 163 -10.06 5.49 -17.94
CA MET A 163 -10.84 5.53 -19.19
C MET A 163 -9.87 5.24 -20.34
N PRO A 164 -9.49 3.97 -20.55
CA PRO A 164 -8.36 3.62 -21.42
C PRO A 164 -8.68 3.93 -22.88
N GLY A 165 -7.80 4.69 -23.55
CA GLY A 165 -7.78 4.88 -25.01
C GLY A 165 -8.98 5.60 -25.65
N MET A 166 -10.12 5.76 -24.97
CA MET A 166 -11.36 6.28 -25.57
C MET A 166 -11.26 7.73 -26.07
N LEU A 167 -10.29 8.50 -25.57
CA LEU A 167 -10.18 9.95 -25.77
C LEU A 167 -8.77 10.39 -26.19
N LEU A 168 -7.93 9.44 -26.60
CA LEU A 168 -6.62 9.71 -27.18
C LEU A 168 -6.76 9.80 -28.70
N SER A 169 -6.03 10.72 -29.33
CA SER A 169 -5.83 10.71 -30.78
C SER A 169 -4.64 9.82 -31.16
N GLU A 170 -4.53 9.41 -32.43
CA GLU A 170 -3.34 8.68 -32.92
C GLU A 170 -2.03 9.44 -32.61
N GLU A 171 -2.05 10.79 -32.68
CA GLU A 171 -0.91 11.64 -32.33
C GLU A 171 -0.63 11.66 -30.82
N ASP A 172 -1.66 11.54 -29.97
CA ASP A 172 -1.48 11.40 -28.52
C ASP A 172 -0.89 10.03 -28.17
N GLU A 173 -1.37 8.94 -28.80
CA GLU A 173 -0.85 7.59 -28.56
C GLU A 173 0.64 7.43 -28.93
N GLU A 174 1.10 8.13 -29.97
CA GLU A 174 2.50 8.13 -30.40
C GLU A 174 3.41 9.04 -29.54
N SER A 175 2.85 9.97 -28.77
CA SER A 175 3.63 10.88 -27.95
C SER A 175 4.20 10.19 -26.71
N ALA A 176 5.48 10.47 -26.42
CA ALA A 176 6.19 9.90 -25.28
C ALA A 176 5.54 10.25 -23.94
N ASP A 177 4.82 11.38 -23.86
CA ASP A 177 4.15 11.85 -22.65
C ASP A 177 2.93 10.99 -22.26
N PHE A 178 2.39 10.18 -23.18
CA PHE A 178 1.22 9.33 -22.94
C PHE A 178 1.55 7.84 -22.81
N ARG A 179 2.82 7.46 -23.03
CA ARG A 179 3.28 6.08 -22.84
C ARG A 179 3.35 5.75 -21.36
N ASN A 180 2.45 4.88 -20.93
CA ASN A 180 2.46 4.32 -19.59
C ASN A 180 3.59 3.27 -19.48
N GLU A 181 4.66 3.60 -18.77
CA GLU A 181 5.81 2.69 -18.54
C GLU A 181 5.45 1.42 -17.75
N PHE A 182 4.24 1.37 -17.19
CA PHE A 182 3.67 0.22 -16.47
C PHE A 182 2.68 -0.58 -17.32
N ALA A 183 2.40 -0.15 -18.56
CA ALA A 183 1.49 -0.85 -19.44
C ALA A 183 2.12 -2.15 -19.95
N ALA A 184 1.26 -3.16 -20.07
CA ALA A 184 1.65 -4.46 -20.59
C ALA A 184 2.21 -4.35 -22.03
N PRO A 185 3.14 -5.22 -22.45
CA PRO A 185 3.73 -5.16 -23.78
C PRO A 185 2.71 -5.09 -24.92
N GLU A 186 1.58 -5.81 -24.81
CA GLU A 186 0.52 -5.78 -25.82
C GLU A 186 -0.25 -4.44 -25.91
N VAL A 187 -0.18 -3.63 -24.85
CA VAL A 187 -0.81 -2.29 -24.76
C VAL A 187 0.19 -1.21 -25.18
N SER A 188 1.48 -1.36 -24.80
CA SER A 188 2.54 -0.40 -25.09
C SER A 188 3.06 -0.47 -26.53
N VAL A 189 3.01 -1.66 -27.13
CA VAL A 189 3.25 -1.85 -28.56
C VAL A 189 1.90 -1.67 -29.22
N GLY A 190 1.77 -0.75 -30.18
CA GLY A 190 0.56 -0.50 -30.99
C GLY A 190 0.17 -1.69 -31.89
N SER A 191 0.23 -2.92 -31.36
CA SER A 191 -0.06 -4.19 -32.01
C SER A 191 -1.53 -4.34 -32.41
N GLY A 192 -2.42 -3.46 -31.95
CA GLY A 192 -3.88 -3.63 -32.10
C GLY A 192 -4.45 -4.77 -31.28
N ASP A 193 -3.67 -5.33 -30.34
CA ASP A 193 -4.10 -6.37 -29.41
C ASP A 193 -5.03 -5.76 -28.36
N ALA A 194 -6.18 -6.39 -28.14
CA ALA A 194 -7.18 -5.86 -27.23
C ALA A 194 -6.71 -5.88 -25.77
N ILE A 195 -6.89 -4.76 -25.07
CA ILE A 195 -6.77 -4.65 -23.62
C ILE A 195 -7.61 -5.74 -22.96
N ARG A 196 -7.03 -6.45 -21.99
CA ARG A 196 -7.60 -7.64 -21.36
C ARG A 196 -7.33 -7.67 -19.86
N PRO A 197 -8.04 -8.47 -19.05
CA PRO A 197 -7.77 -8.60 -17.62
C PRO A 197 -6.30 -8.86 -17.27
N GLN A 198 -5.59 -9.62 -18.11
CA GLN A 198 -4.17 -9.92 -17.93
C GLN A 198 -3.25 -8.72 -18.18
N SER A 199 -3.72 -7.68 -18.86
CA SER A 199 -2.99 -6.41 -19.01
C SER A 199 -2.96 -5.67 -17.67
N ASP A 200 -4.09 -5.64 -16.94
CA ASP A 200 -4.11 -5.08 -15.58
C ASP A 200 -3.25 -5.89 -14.60
N VAL A 201 -3.23 -7.23 -14.73
CA VAL A 201 -2.35 -8.11 -13.93
C VAL A 201 -0.88 -7.72 -14.08
N TYR A 202 -0.45 -7.45 -15.32
CA TYR A 202 0.91 -6.97 -15.58
C TYR A 202 1.15 -5.62 -14.91
N SER A 203 0.27 -4.65 -15.13
CA SER A 203 0.45 -3.29 -14.58
C SER A 203 0.46 -3.27 -13.06
N LEU A 204 -0.36 -4.08 -12.40
CA LEU A 204 -0.34 -4.24 -10.94
C LEU A 204 1.01 -4.78 -10.43
N ALA A 205 1.57 -5.79 -11.10
CA ALA A 205 2.88 -6.32 -10.77
C ALA A 205 4.00 -5.31 -11.09
N ALA A 206 3.88 -4.55 -12.17
CA ALA A 206 4.85 -3.51 -12.53
C ALA A 206 4.85 -2.36 -11.52
N ILE A 207 3.68 -1.95 -11.03
CA ILE A 207 3.54 -0.99 -9.92
C ILE A 207 4.21 -1.53 -8.66
N GLY A 208 3.94 -2.79 -8.31
CA GLY A 208 4.60 -3.42 -7.15
C GLY A 208 6.12 -3.45 -7.29
N PHE A 209 6.63 -3.80 -8.48
CA PHE A 209 8.06 -3.79 -8.77
C PHE A 209 8.65 -2.39 -8.60
N PHE A 210 7.97 -1.37 -9.12
CA PHE A 210 8.39 0.02 -8.98
C PHE A 210 8.41 0.52 -7.55
N VAL A 211 7.45 0.09 -6.72
CA VAL A 211 7.44 0.41 -5.29
C VAL A 211 8.62 -0.25 -4.57
N LEU A 212 9.11 -1.39 -5.05
CA LEU A 212 10.36 -1.98 -4.55
C LEU A 212 11.54 -1.14 -5.03
N THR A 213 11.73 -1.02 -6.35
CA THR A 213 13.01 -0.63 -6.94
C THR A 213 13.17 0.87 -7.20
N GLY A 214 12.09 1.62 -7.20
CA GLY A 214 12.08 3.03 -7.60
C GLY A 214 11.98 3.25 -9.12
N HIS A 215 11.88 2.20 -9.93
CA HIS A 215 11.73 2.31 -11.39
C HIS A 215 10.88 1.16 -11.98
N PRO A 216 10.26 1.31 -13.15
CA PRO A 216 9.50 0.22 -13.78
C PRO A 216 10.41 -0.97 -14.14
N PRO A 217 9.85 -2.19 -14.23
CA PRO A 217 10.61 -3.38 -14.61
C PRO A 217 11.09 -3.29 -16.06
N GLN A 218 12.39 -3.49 -16.30
CA GLN A 218 12.97 -3.47 -17.65
C GLN A 218 13.06 -4.87 -18.27
N SER A 219 13.19 -5.90 -17.44
CA SER A 219 13.31 -7.29 -17.88
C SER A 219 12.87 -8.27 -16.81
N ALA A 220 12.54 -9.51 -17.22
CA ALA A 220 12.26 -10.58 -16.28
C ALA A 220 13.48 -10.93 -15.40
N GLU A 221 14.71 -10.81 -15.93
CA GLU A 221 15.94 -11.10 -15.18
C GLU A 221 16.12 -10.20 -13.97
N GLU A 222 15.68 -8.95 -14.09
CA GLU A 222 15.65 -7.99 -13.00
C GLU A 222 14.79 -8.47 -11.82
N VAL A 223 13.63 -9.07 -12.13
CA VAL A 223 12.70 -9.64 -11.15
C VAL A 223 13.33 -10.78 -10.36
N PHE A 224 14.35 -11.47 -10.89
CA PHE A 224 15.00 -12.59 -10.20
C PHE A 224 16.16 -12.18 -9.28
N GLN A 225 16.52 -10.89 -9.22
CA GLN A 225 17.64 -10.43 -8.39
C GLN A 225 17.38 -10.63 -6.90
N THR A 226 18.34 -11.23 -6.18
CA THR A 226 18.18 -11.58 -4.76
C THR A 226 18.14 -10.37 -3.83
N ALA A 227 18.83 -9.27 -4.18
CA ALA A 227 18.86 -8.05 -3.36
C ALA A 227 17.47 -7.41 -3.19
N LEU A 228 16.58 -7.57 -4.17
CA LEU A 228 15.20 -7.05 -4.13
C LEU A 228 14.33 -7.71 -3.05
N TYR A 229 14.72 -8.89 -2.59
CA TYR A 229 13.94 -9.72 -1.66
C TYR A 229 14.70 -10.02 -0.38
N GLU A 230 15.70 -9.19 -0.07
CA GLU A 230 16.41 -9.27 1.20
C GLU A 230 15.41 -9.12 2.36
N GLY A 231 15.53 -9.98 3.37
CA GLY A 231 14.57 -10.03 4.49
C GLY A 231 13.49 -11.12 4.38
N LEU A 232 13.27 -11.69 3.19
CA LEU A 232 12.48 -12.92 3.03
C LEU A 232 13.33 -14.17 3.26
N ASP A 233 12.73 -15.25 3.78
CA ASP A 233 13.36 -16.57 3.75
C ASP A 233 13.49 -17.08 2.30
N SER A 234 14.34 -18.08 2.07
CA SER A 234 14.63 -18.55 0.71
C SER A 234 13.41 -19.10 -0.03
N GLY A 235 12.46 -19.73 0.68
CA GLY A 235 11.23 -20.24 0.09
C GLY A 235 10.27 -19.12 -0.28
N ALA A 236 10.05 -18.17 0.63
CA ALA A 236 9.22 -17.00 0.37
C ALA A 236 9.80 -16.12 -0.74
N ALA A 237 11.13 -15.89 -0.76
CA ALA A 237 11.80 -15.14 -1.81
C ALA A 237 11.65 -15.80 -3.19
N ASP A 238 11.80 -17.13 -3.26
CA ASP A 238 11.63 -17.88 -4.52
C ASP A 238 10.17 -17.82 -5.00
N GLN A 239 9.20 -17.98 -4.10
CA GLN A 239 7.79 -17.85 -4.44
C GLN A 239 7.43 -16.42 -4.88
N PHE A 240 7.98 -15.40 -4.22
CA PHE A 240 7.78 -13.99 -4.57
C PHE A 240 8.30 -13.70 -5.99
N LYS A 241 9.53 -14.12 -6.28
CA LYS A 241 10.14 -14.03 -7.61
C LYS A 241 9.26 -14.70 -8.67
N LYS A 242 8.81 -15.94 -8.41
CA LYS A 242 7.93 -16.68 -9.32
C LYS A 242 6.60 -15.96 -9.57
N THR A 243 5.98 -15.43 -8.51
CA THR A 243 4.70 -14.71 -8.60
C THR A 243 4.85 -13.45 -9.45
N PHE A 244 5.85 -12.61 -9.17
CA PHE A 244 6.10 -11.40 -9.95
C PHE A 244 6.53 -11.71 -11.38
N ALA A 245 7.43 -12.68 -11.59
CA ALA A 245 7.87 -13.07 -12.92
C ALA A 245 6.72 -13.59 -13.79
N LYS A 246 5.81 -14.39 -13.20
CA LYS A 246 4.61 -14.85 -13.90
C LYS A 246 3.68 -13.69 -14.26
N ALA A 247 3.43 -12.77 -13.32
CA ALA A 247 2.56 -11.62 -13.58
C ALA A 247 3.16 -10.65 -14.62
N LEU A 248 4.49 -10.55 -14.68
CA LEU A 248 5.25 -9.73 -15.63
C LEU A 248 5.64 -10.47 -16.93
N SER A 249 5.12 -11.67 -17.17
CA SER A 249 5.41 -12.42 -18.40
C SER A 249 5.05 -11.59 -19.65
N PHE A 250 5.88 -11.69 -20.69
CA PHE A 250 5.65 -10.98 -21.94
C PHE A 250 4.32 -11.41 -22.58
N GLY A 251 4.06 -12.73 -22.65
CA GLY A 251 2.80 -13.27 -23.17
C GLY A 251 1.66 -13.18 -22.15
N ALA A 252 0.54 -12.56 -22.52
CA ALA A 252 -0.61 -12.42 -21.64
C ALA A 252 -1.20 -13.75 -21.14
N SER A 253 -1.13 -14.81 -21.95
CA SER A 253 -1.59 -16.16 -21.57
C SER A 253 -0.71 -16.87 -20.53
N GLU A 254 0.51 -16.37 -20.31
CA GLU A 254 1.45 -16.92 -19.33
C GLU A 254 1.25 -16.30 -17.93
N ARG A 255 0.52 -15.17 -17.87
CA ARG A 255 0.19 -14.46 -16.63
C ARG A 255 -0.93 -15.16 -15.86
N TYR A 256 -1.28 -14.62 -14.70
CA TYR A 256 -2.52 -14.98 -14.02
C TYR A 256 -3.72 -14.60 -14.89
N ALA A 257 -4.75 -15.44 -14.92
CA ALA A 257 -5.88 -15.23 -15.83
C ALA A 257 -6.74 -14.03 -15.43
N SER A 258 -6.68 -13.61 -14.16
CA SER A 258 -7.44 -12.48 -13.62
C SER A 258 -6.71 -11.79 -12.47
N ALA A 259 -7.14 -10.57 -12.13
CA ALA A 259 -6.66 -9.88 -10.93
C ALA A 259 -7.04 -10.63 -9.63
N ARG A 260 -8.14 -11.40 -9.64
CA ARG A 260 -8.50 -12.29 -8.53
C ARG A 260 -7.41 -13.34 -8.25
N GLU A 261 -6.95 -14.02 -9.30
CA GLU A 261 -5.87 -15.02 -9.17
C GLU A 261 -4.56 -14.39 -8.72
N LEU A 262 -4.24 -13.18 -9.20
CA LEU A 262 -3.08 -12.42 -8.72
C LEU A 262 -3.21 -12.10 -7.23
N ALA A 263 -4.39 -11.66 -6.76
CA ALA A 263 -4.63 -11.37 -5.36
C ALA A 263 -4.42 -12.61 -4.47
N GLU A 264 -4.96 -13.76 -4.90
CA GLU A 264 -4.80 -15.04 -4.20
C GLU A 264 -3.34 -15.50 -4.19
N ALA A 265 -2.61 -15.31 -5.29
CA ALA A 265 -1.18 -15.59 -5.35
C ALA A 265 -0.37 -14.70 -4.40
N MET A 266 -0.66 -13.40 -4.35
CA MET A 266 -0.01 -12.46 -3.42
C MET A 266 -0.33 -12.82 -1.96
N GLU A 267 -1.56 -13.18 -1.65
CA GLU A 267 -1.97 -13.63 -0.31
C GLU A 267 -1.28 -14.95 0.10
N SER A 268 -1.13 -15.88 -0.86
CA SER A 268 -0.51 -17.18 -0.61
C SER A 268 0.95 -17.12 -0.21
N LEU A 269 1.66 -16.03 -0.57
CA LEU A 269 3.03 -15.75 -0.12
C LEU A 269 3.14 -15.71 1.41
N PHE A 270 2.02 -15.51 2.10
CA PHE A 270 1.95 -15.41 3.57
C PHE A 270 1.34 -16.65 4.23
N ARG A 271 0.65 -17.52 3.47
CA ARG A 271 -0.01 -18.72 4.01
C ARG A 271 0.91 -19.94 4.12
N MET A 272 2.07 -19.95 3.44
CA MET A 272 2.98 -21.10 3.35
C MET A 272 4.25 -20.99 4.20
N THR A 273 4.35 -20.01 5.09
CA THR A 273 5.57 -19.77 5.88
C THR A 273 5.34 -20.09 7.36
N PRO A 274 5.75 -21.27 7.88
CA PRO A 274 6.17 -21.36 9.26
C PRO A 274 7.45 -20.54 9.40
N LEU A 275 7.46 -19.59 10.32
CA LEU A 275 8.57 -18.67 10.46
C LEU A 275 9.54 -19.25 11.48
N THR A 276 10.48 -20.04 10.98
CA THR A 276 11.62 -20.52 11.78
C THR A 276 12.78 -20.89 10.86
N GLN A 277 13.87 -20.11 10.93
CA GLN A 277 15.02 -20.44 11.76
C GLN A 277 15.90 -19.18 11.98
N PRO A 278 16.57 -19.05 13.14
CA PRO A 278 17.51 -17.96 13.41
C PRO A 278 18.70 -18.07 12.46
N ARG A 279 18.99 -17.02 11.70
CA ARG A 279 20.34 -16.87 11.14
C ARG A 279 21.27 -16.59 12.31
N GLU A 280 22.27 -17.47 12.51
CA GLU A 280 23.44 -17.19 13.35
C GLU A 280 23.95 -15.79 12.99
N THR A 281 23.70 -14.85 13.89
CA THR A 281 24.31 -13.53 13.84
C THR A 281 25.72 -13.69 14.38
N LYS A 282 26.71 -13.31 13.57
CA LYS A 282 28.07 -13.12 14.05
C LYS A 282 28.01 -12.23 15.29
N ALA A 283 28.59 -12.76 16.37
CA ALA A 283 28.70 -12.20 17.70
C ALA A 283 28.79 -10.66 17.71
N ALA A 284 27.71 -10.04 18.18
CA ALA A 284 27.77 -8.78 18.90
C ALA A 284 27.63 -9.15 20.38
N GLU A 285 28.74 -9.05 21.11
CA GLU A 285 28.93 -9.13 22.56
C GLU A 285 27.75 -9.73 23.36
N GLU A 286 27.84 -11.05 23.59
CA GLU A 286 27.00 -11.79 24.52
C GLU A 286 27.14 -11.21 25.95
N VAL A 287 26.05 -10.65 26.47
CA VAL A 287 25.80 -10.66 27.90
C VAL A 287 25.16 -12.01 28.20
N ALA A 288 25.81 -12.80 29.05
CA ALA A 288 25.47 -14.19 29.32
C ALA A 288 23.99 -14.39 29.71
N PHE A 289 23.32 -15.28 29.00
CA PHE A 289 22.02 -15.84 29.35
C PHE A 289 22.24 -17.01 30.32
N ASP A 290 21.86 -16.84 31.58
CA ASP A 290 21.59 -17.96 32.47
C ASP A 290 20.22 -18.57 32.13
N GLU A 291 20.14 -19.90 32.29
CA GLU A 291 19.05 -20.85 31.99
C GLU A 291 17.61 -20.28 31.96
N VAL A 292 16.96 -20.34 30.78
CA VAL A 292 15.56 -19.94 30.60
C VAL A 292 14.62 -21.13 30.84
N ALA A 293 13.77 -20.98 31.86
CA ALA A 293 12.58 -21.79 32.11
C ALA A 293 11.54 -21.64 30.97
N GLU A 294 10.67 -22.63 30.75
CA GLU A 294 9.56 -22.56 29.78
C GLU A 294 8.82 -21.21 29.89
N SER A 295 8.71 -20.45 28.79
CA SER A 295 8.12 -19.11 28.81
C SER A 295 6.60 -19.18 29.05
N GLU A 296 6.09 -18.36 29.98
CA GLU A 296 4.66 -18.29 30.31
C GLU A 296 3.80 -17.69 29.17
N TYR A 297 4.44 -16.95 28.25
CA TYR A 297 3.80 -16.27 27.12
C TYR A 297 4.39 -16.77 25.81
N GLU A 298 3.54 -16.98 24.80
CA GLU A 298 3.97 -17.50 23.50
C GLU A 298 4.56 -16.39 22.62
N GLN A 299 4.05 -15.16 22.74
CA GLN A 299 4.39 -14.07 21.83
C GLN A 299 5.57 -13.21 22.31
N PHE A 300 5.95 -13.33 23.57
CA PHE A 300 7.06 -12.56 24.14
C PHE A 300 7.68 -13.22 25.37
N ASP A 301 8.93 -12.85 25.64
CA ASP A 301 9.57 -13.14 26.91
C ASP A 301 9.35 -11.97 27.85
N LEU A 302 9.06 -12.28 29.12
CA LEU A 302 8.93 -11.30 30.19
C LEU A 302 10.12 -11.39 31.11
N GLN A 303 10.84 -10.28 31.28
CA GLN A 303 11.96 -10.18 32.20
C GLN A 303 11.75 -9.01 33.17
N GLU A 304 12.04 -9.20 34.44
CA GLU A 304 12.08 -8.11 35.41
C GLU A 304 13.52 -7.62 35.59
N ILE A 305 13.78 -6.35 35.26
CA ILE A 305 15.10 -5.73 35.36
C ILE A 305 14.98 -4.41 36.13
N GLU A 306 15.70 -4.29 37.25
CA GLU A 306 15.73 -3.08 38.08
C GLU A 306 14.32 -2.58 38.50
N GLY A 307 13.35 -3.49 38.68
CA GLY A 307 11.96 -3.17 39.01
C GLY A 307 11.12 -2.65 37.84
N ALA A 308 11.60 -2.79 36.60
CA ALA A 308 10.83 -2.61 35.38
C ALA A 308 10.53 -3.96 34.74
N HIS A 309 9.33 -4.10 34.17
CA HIS A 309 8.96 -5.26 33.38
C HIS A 309 9.36 -5.00 31.93
N VAL A 310 10.23 -5.84 31.38
CA VAL A 310 10.72 -5.77 30.01
C VAL A 310 10.12 -6.89 29.21
N VAL A 311 9.31 -6.52 28.22
CA VAL A 311 8.67 -7.42 27.26
C VAL A 311 9.55 -7.49 26.02
N HIS A 312 10.12 -8.65 25.75
CA HIS A 312 10.90 -8.95 24.56
C HIS A 312 10.01 -9.69 23.56
N LEU A 313 9.51 -8.98 22.56
CA LEU A 313 8.66 -9.58 21.53
C LEU A 313 9.49 -10.60 20.70
N HIS A 314 8.98 -11.82 20.51
CA HIS A 314 9.78 -12.93 19.95
C HIS A 314 10.17 -12.77 18.46
N ASP A 315 9.21 -12.57 17.54
CA ASP A 315 9.45 -12.11 16.15
C ASP A 315 8.08 -11.86 15.48
N ALA A 316 7.90 -10.72 14.80
CA ALA A 316 6.65 -10.32 14.14
C ALA A 316 6.61 -10.76 12.68
N SER A 317 6.75 -12.06 12.48
CA SER A 317 6.33 -12.69 11.24
C SER A 317 4.89 -13.23 11.32
N VAL A 318 4.30 -13.08 12.50
CA VAL A 318 2.87 -12.97 12.80
C VAL A 318 2.23 -11.82 12.00
N LEU A 319 1.62 -12.15 10.87
CA LEU A 319 0.57 -11.34 10.25
C LEU A 319 -0.58 -12.23 9.80
N SER A 320 -0.94 -13.21 10.63
CA SER A 320 -2.32 -13.67 10.69
C SER A 320 -3.06 -12.81 11.73
N THR A 321 -4.33 -12.50 11.46
CA THR A 321 -5.22 -11.82 12.41
C THR A 321 -5.20 -12.48 13.80
N GLU A 322 -4.94 -13.80 13.86
CA GLU A 322 -4.96 -14.59 15.09
C GLU A 322 -3.82 -14.27 16.06
N SER A 323 -2.57 -14.12 15.62
CA SER A 323 -1.49 -13.91 16.58
C SER A 323 -1.31 -12.43 17.00
N LEU A 324 -1.90 -11.47 16.27
CA LEU A 324 -2.15 -10.12 16.79
C LEU A 324 -3.19 -10.13 17.93
N VAL A 325 -4.26 -10.92 17.78
CA VAL A 325 -5.28 -11.11 18.83
C VAL A 325 -4.65 -11.78 20.06
N GLN A 326 -3.79 -12.78 19.84
CA GLN A 326 -3.06 -13.46 20.91
C GLN A 326 -2.08 -12.53 21.63
N THR A 327 -1.27 -11.77 20.90
CA THR A 327 -0.32 -10.79 21.46
C THR A 327 -1.06 -9.77 22.33
N LYS A 328 -2.19 -9.24 21.83
CA LYS A 328 -3.05 -8.35 22.62
C LYS A 328 -3.52 -9.04 23.90
N ARG A 329 -4.04 -10.27 23.81
CA ARG A 329 -4.55 -10.99 24.98
C ARG A 329 -3.47 -11.21 26.04
N GLU A 330 -2.29 -11.65 25.62
CA GLU A 330 -1.15 -11.95 26.51
C GLU A 330 -0.60 -10.68 27.17
N LEU A 331 -0.42 -9.60 26.41
CA LEU A 331 0.07 -8.32 26.96
C LEU A 331 -0.86 -7.76 28.04
N PHE A 332 -2.18 -7.79 27.80
CA PHE A 332 -3.15 -7.25 28.75
C PHE A 332 -3.30 -8.16 29.97
N ALA A 333 -3.29 -9.49 29.78
CA ALA A 333 -3.27 -10.43 30.90
C ALA A 333 -2.01 -10.26 31.78
N MET A 334 -0.85 -10.02 31.16
CA MET A 334 0.39 -9.71 31.90
C MET A 334 0.27 -8.42 32.69
N VAL A 335 -0.27 -7.35 32.11
CA VAL A 335 -0.48 -6.07 32.81
C VAL A 335 -1.43 -6.23 34.00
N GLU A 336 -2.50 -6.99 33.86
CA GLU A 336 -3.43 -7.29 34.96
C GLU A 336 -2.78 -8.11 36.08
N LYS A 337 -1.93 -9.08 35.72
CA LYS A 337 -1.29 -9.99 36.67
C LYS A 337 -0.12 -9.33 37.42
N CYS A 338 0.74 -8.63 36.69
CA CYS A 338 2.02 -8.12 37.20
C CYS A 338 1.93 -6.69 37.73
N GLU A 339 0.91 -5.93 37.34
CA GLU A 339 0.71 -4.52 37.71
C GLU A 339 2.01 -3.69 37.65
N PRO A 340 2.70 -3.66 36.49
CA PRO A 340 4.02 -3.09 36.40
C PRO A 340 3.99 -1.59 36.71
N SER A 341 4.91 -1.09 37.52
CA SER A 341 5.12 0.35 37.71
C SER A 341 5.85 0.98 36.50
N ARG A 342 6.67 0.18 35.81
CA ARG A 342 7.33 0.51 34.55
C ARG A 342 7.26 -0.67 33.59
N LEU A 343 6.79 -0.41 32.37
CA LEU A 343 6.74 -1.39 31.28
C LEU A 343 7.62 -0.90 30.12
N ILE A 344 8.55 -1.75 29.69
CA ILE A 344 9.41 -1.51 28.54
C ILE A 344 9.07 -2.56 27.49
N VAL A 345 8.60 -2.14 26.32
CA VAL A 345 8.36 -3.04 25.19
C VAL A 345 9.52 -2.93 24.22
N ASN A 346 10.26 -4.03 24.07
CA ASN A 346 11.45 -4.10 23.26
C ASN A 346 11.13 -4.65 21.85
N PHE A 347 11.41 -3.81 20.85
CA PHE A 347 11.20 -4.06 19.43
C PHE A 347 12.46 -4.60 18.73
N ALA A 348 13.53 -4.95 19.45
CA ALA A 348 14.79 -5.39 18.84
C ALA A 348 14.61 -6.55 17.83
N SER A 349 13.68 -7.47 18.12
CA SER A 349 13.32 -8.59 17.24
C SER A 349 12.11 -8.31 16.34
N VAL A 350 11.51 -7.12 16.43
CA VAL A 350 10.34 -6.72 15.63
C VAL A 350 10.79 -6.14 14.29
N ARG A 351 10.37 -6.79 13.21
CA ARG A 351 10.75 -6.41 11.84
C ARG A 351 9.72 -5.52 11.16
N PHE A 352 8.46 -5.61 11.57
CA PHE A 352 7.33 -4.89 10.98
C PHE A 352 6.38 -4.40 12.08
N CYS A 353 5.74 -3.25 11.84
CA CYS A 353 4.71 -2.71 12.73
C CYS A 353 3.49 -2.33 11.87
N SER A 354 2.39 -3.06 12.04
CA SER A 354 1.13 -2.77 11.32
C SER A 354 0.35 -1.66 12.02
N SER A 355 -0.66 -1.10 11.35
CA SER A 355 -1.57 -0.14 11.97
C SER A 355 -2.34 -0.76 13.15
N GLU A 356 -2.66 -2.06 13.09
CA GLU A 356 -3.23 -2.82 14.22
C GLU A 356 -2.24 -2.98 15.38
N THR A 357 -0.95 -3.23 15.11
CA THR A 357 0.08 -3.25 16.16
C THR A 357 0.15 -1.90 16.87
N VAL A 358 0.16 -0.80 16.10
CA VAL A 358 0.11 0.57 16.66
C VAL A 358 -1.17 0.76 17.49
N GLY A 359 -2.33 0.30 16.98
CA GLY A 359 -3.60 0.35 17.69
C GLY A 359 -3.57 -0.40 19.04
N ILE A 360 -2.96 -1.59 19.09
CA ILE A 360 -2.79 -2.37 20.32
C ILE A 360 -1.93 -1.59 21.32
N LEU A 361 -0.82 -0.99 20.89
CA LEU A 361 0.06 -0.20 21.75
C LEU A 361 -0.65 1.03 22.31
N ILE A 362 -1.49 1.70 21.51
CA ILE A 362 -2.28 2.85 21.97
C ILE A 362 -3.32 2.40 23.01
N GLN A 363 -3.98 1.26 22.79
CA GLN A 363 -4.90 0.69 23.77
C GLN A 363 -4.17 0.33 25.07
N LEU A 364 -3.01 -0.32 24.97
CA LEU A 364 -2.17 -0.69 26.11
C LEU A 364 -1.75 0.56 26.89
N HIS A 365 -1.24 1.59 26.22
CA HIS A 365 -0.90 2.86 26.83
C HIS A 365 -2.09 3.51 27.55
N THR A 366 -3.30 3.43 26.96
CA THR A 366 -4.52 3.99 27.54
C THR A 366 -4.94 3.24 28.81
N GLU A 367 -4.80 1.91 28.85
CA GLU A 367 -5.08 1.11 30.05
C GLU A 367 -4.06 1.28 31.17
N LEU A 368 -2.82 1.63 30.84
CA LEU A 368 -1.75 1.84 31.81
C LEU A 368 -1.83 3.22 32.50
N LYS A 369 -2.44 4.22 31.85
CA LYS A 369 -2.56 5.59 32.40
C LYS A 369 -3.21 5.66 33.79
N PRO A 370 -4.35 5.00 34.07
CA PRO A 370 -4.97 5.04 35.40
C PRO A 370 -4.15 4.34 36.49
N ARG A 371 -3.19 3.48 36.11
CA ARG A 371 -2.35 2.68 37.01
C ARG A 371 -1.03 3.38 37.38
N ASP A 372 -0.80 4.59 36.89
CA ASP A 372 0.46 5.35 37.00
C ASP A 372 1.70 4.59 36.47
N THR A 373 1.46 3.64 35.55
CA THR A 373 2.51 2.86 34.90
C THR A 373 3.12 3.65 33.75
N ARG A 374 4.45 3.79 33.72
CA ARG A 374 5.15 4.36 32.56
C ARG A 374 5.45 3.31 31.50
N LEU A 375 5.07 3.59 30.25
CA LEU A 375 5.33 2.75 29.09
C LEU A 375 6.44 3.34 28.21
N TYR A 376 7.50 2.58 28.00
CA TYR A 376 8.58 2.90 27.06
C TYR A 376 8.60 1.90 25.92
N LEU A 377 8.90 2.38 24.72
CA LEU A 377 9.19 1.52 23.57
C LEU A 377 10.67 1.64 23.23
N CYS A 378 11.36 0.55 22.93
CA CYS A 378 12.78 0.62 22.58
C CYS A 378 13.20 -0.41 21.54
N GLY A 379 14.44 -0.32 21.04
CA GLY A 379 14.98 -1.31 20.11
C GLY A 379 14.31 -1.27 18.72
N MET A 380 13.62 -0.17 18.38
CA MET A 380 12.95 -0.04 17.10
C MET A 380 13.97 0.16 15.97
N ARG A 381 13.72 -0.53 14.86
CA ARG A 381 14.34 -0.21 13.56
C ARG A 381 13.88 1.16 13.08
N GLU A 382 14.71 1.85 12.30
CA GLU A 382 14.40 3.20 11.82
C GLU A 382 13.13 3.23 10.96
N SER A 383 12.89 2.20 10.14
CA SER A 383 11.67 2.07 9.34
C SER A 383 10.39 2.02 10.18
N ILE A 384 10.42 1.33 11.32
CA ILE A 384 9.30 1.29 12.27
C ILE A 384 9.17 2.63 12.98
N ARG A 385 10.29 3.20 13.41
CA ARG A 385 10.30 4.49 14.11
C ARG A 385 9.71 5.61 13.26
N GLU A 386 9.95 5.58 11.95
CA GLU A 386 9.38 6.55 11.02
C GLU A 386 7.85 6.49 10.98
N VAL A 387 7.23 5.30 11.09
CA VAL A 387 5.77 5.17 11.23
C VAL A 387 5.27 5.92 12.46
N PHE A 388 5.96 5.80 13.61
CA PHE A 388 5.60 6.52 14.83
C PHE A 388 5.83 8.03 14.70
N ARG A 389 6.82 8.48 13.93
CA ARG A 389 7.03 9.92 13.66
C ARG A 389 5.94 10.50 12.75
N VAL A 390 5.63 9.82 11.65
CA VAL A 390 4.59 10.24 10.68
C VAL A 390 3.23 10.32 11.35
N LEU A 391 2.91 9.35 12.22
CA LEU A 391 1.67 9.35 13.00
C LEU A 391 1.71 10.31 14.21
N ASN A 392 2.81 11.03 14.40
CA ASN A 392 3.05 11.94 15.52
C ASN A 392 2.79 11.28 16.88
N LEU A 393 3.34 10.07 17.06
CA LEU A 393 3.27 9.23 18.26
C LEU A 393 4.57 9.22 19.07
N ASP A 394 5.73 9.38 18.42
CA ASP A 394 7.05 9.50 19.08
C ASP A 394 7.14 10.86 19.81
N GLY A 395 7.23 10.83 21.14
CA GLY A 395 7.35 12.02 21.99
C GLY A 395 6.02 12.67 22.42
N THR A 396 4.89 12.20 21.90
CA THR A 396 3.53 12.68 22.25
C THR A 396 2.73 11.64 23.01
N VAL A 397 2.72 10.40 22.51
CA VAL A 397 1.97 9.26 23.09
C VAL A 397 2.95 8.26 23.71
N PHE A 398 4.05 7.97 23.01
CA PHE A 398 5.05 7.02 23.46
C PHE A 398 6.40 7.67 23.68
N GLU A 399 7.08 7.23 24.73
CA GLU A 399 8.49 7.55 24.94
C GLU A 399 9.35 6.48 24.27
N ILE A 400 9.85 6.78 23.08
CA ILE A 400 10.69 5.86 22.30
C ILE A 400 12.16 6.06 22.66
N ARG A 401 12.90 4.98 22.91
CA ARG A 401 14.33 4.96 23.28
C ARG A 401 15.12 4.03 22.38
N GLY A 402 16.42 4.30 22.24
CA GLY A 402 17.28 3.51 21.35
C GLY A 402 17.41 2.04 21.77
N THR A 403 17.71 1.80 23.05
CA THR A 403 17.96 0.45 23.59
C THR A 403 17.21 0.24 24.91
N VAL A 404 17.08 -1.02 25.34
CA VAL A 404 16.55 -1.37 26.67
C VAL A 404 17.36 -0.66 27.77
N THR A 405 18.68 -0.64 27.65
CA THR A 405 19.57 0.07 28.59
C THR A 405 19.25 1.56 28.66
N ASN A 406 18.95 2.21 27.54
CA ASN A 406 18.58 3.63 27.54
C ASN A 406 17.19 3.84 28.15
N ALA A 407 16.25 2.92 27.94
CA ALA A 407 14.93 2.95 28.56
C ALA A 407 15.01 2.78 30.08
N LEU A 408 15.85 1.86 30.56
CA LEU A 408 16.10 1.65 31.99
C LEU A 408 16.76 2.87 32.64
N LYS A 409 17.76 3.48 31.97
CA LYS A 409 18.49 4.67 32.44
C LYS A 409 17.71 5.97 32.37
N SER A 410 16.62 6.04 31.62
CA SER A 410 15.77 7.25 31.52
C SER A 410 14.98 7.52 32.81
N ALA A 411 15.33 6.87 33.91
CA ALA A 411 14.65 6.83 35.19
C ALA A 411 15.46 7.52 36.31
N GLU A 412 16.00 8.72 36.04
CA GLU A 412 16.09 9.78 37.05
C GLU A 412 14.99 10.81 36.82
#